data_AF-A0A133VK18-F1
#
_entry.id   AF-A0A133VK18-F1
#
_cell.length_a   1.000
_cell.length_b   1.000
_cell.length_c   1.000
_cell.angle_alpha   90.00
_cell.angle_beta   90.00
_cell.angle_gamma   90.00
#
_symmetry.space_group_name_H-M   'P 1'
#
loop_
_entity.id
_entity.type
_entity.pdbx_description
1 polymer ?
#
loop_
_entity_poly.entity_id
_entity_poly.type
_entity_poly.pdbx_seq_one_letter_code
_entity_poly.pdbx_strand_id
1 'polypeptide(L)'
;MTEKKEAGLVSLEALFGDLLAVEEIIQKNSVDKNLGEIERAISFLEKIKEDLSYLAKEKNVKELYYLLDAIEVAMKNLESDLDAPKALESLKSAEILLMRYNLRGRRSI
;
A
#
# COMPACT_ATOMS: atom_id res chain seq x y z
N MET A 1 -10.96 1.19 34.45
CA MET A 1 -9.74 0.99 33.65
C MET A 1 -10.09 1.32 32.22
N THR A 2 -9.68 2.49 31.75
CA THR A 2 -9.83 2.86 30.34
C THR A 2 -8.80 2.07 29.56
N GLU A 3 -9.25 1.06 28.83
CA GLU A 3 -8.48 0.45 27.75
C GLU A 3 -8.16 1.56 26.75
N LYS A 4 -6.99 2.18 26.91
CA LYS A 4 -6.36 2.89 25.80
C LYS A 4 -6.20 1.81 24.74
N LYS A 5 -7.01 1.87 23.68
CA LYS A 5 -6.67 1.24 22.41
C LYS A 5 -5.23 1.68 22.14
N GLU A 6 -4.27 0.80 22.37
CA GLU A 6 -2.95 0.94 21.77
C GLU A 6 -3.26 1.04 20.29
N ALA A 7 -3.12 2.25 19.73
CA ALA A 7 -3.18 2.45 18.30
C ALA A 7 -2.16 1.47 17.73
N GLY A 8 -2.67 0.38 17.14
CA GLY A 8 -1.88 -0.80 16.82
C GLY A 8 -0.67 -0.36 16.00
N LEU A 9 0.51 -0.77 16.45
CA LEU A 9 1.74 -0.61 15.67
C LEU A 9 1.47 -1.21 14.29
N VAL A 10 1.30 -0.35 13.28
CA VAL A 10 1.20 -0.79 11.89
C VAL A 10 2.54 -1.45 11.56
N SER A 11 2.53 -2.78 11.42
CA SER A 11 3.73 -3.53 11.09
C SER A 11 4.07 -3.30 9.62
N LEU A 12 5.30 -2.84 9.35
CA LEU A 12 5.79 -2.69 7.98
C LEU A 12 5.77 -4.03 7.23
N GLU A 13 5.91 -5.16 7.94
CA GLU A 13 5.81 -6.50 7.36
C GLU A 13 4.38 -6.85 6.98
N ALA A 14 3.39 -6.42 7.77
CA ALA A 14 1.98 -6.58 7.44
C ALA A 14 1.61 -5.74 6.21
N LEU A 15 2.02 -4.47 6.18
CA LEU A 15 1.82 -3.60 5.01
C LEU A 15 2.44 -4.17 3.74
N PHE A 16 3.63 -4.77 3.85
CA PHE A 16 4.28 -5.40 2.70
C PHE A 16 3.50 -6.64 2.23
N GLY A 17 3.03 -7.47 3.17
CA GLY A 17 2.15 -8.61 2.85
C GLY A 17 0.84 -8.19 2.18
N ASP A 18 0.22 -7.12 2.67
CA ASP A 18 -1.02 -6.58 2.10
C ASP A 18 -0.80 -6.06 0.67
N LEU A 19 0.32 -5.37 0.39
CA LEU A 19 0.68 -4.93 -0.96
C LEU A 19 0.87 -6.11 -1.93
N LEU A 20 1.55 -7.17 -1.50
CA LEU A 20 1.74 -8.38 -2.31
C LEU A 20 0.41 -9.08 -2.62
N ALA A 21 -0.50 -9.13 -1.63
CA ALA A 21 -1.83 -9.71 -1.83
C ALA A 21 -2.63 -8.92 -2.87
N VAL A 22 -2.54 -7.59 -2.86
CA VAL A 22 -3.14 -6.73 -3.88
C VAL A 22 -2.51 -6.99 -5.26
N GLU A 23 -1.18 -7.08 -5.34
CA GLU A 23 -0.48 -7.37 -6.59
C GLU A 23 -1.00 -8.68 -7.21
N GLU A 24 -1.12 -9.73 -6.40
CA GLU A 24 -1.62 -11.03 -6.82
C GLU A 24 -3.07 -10.97 -7.34
N ILE A 25 -3.95 -10.22 -6.67
CA ILE A 25 -5.33 -10.04 -7.11
C ILE A 25 -5.36 -9.35 -8.48
N ILE A 26 -4.60 -8.28 -8.67
CA ILE A 26 -4.56 -7.54 -9.94
C ILE A 26 -4.00 -8.43 -11.06
N GLN A 27 -2.91 -9.16 -10.81
CA GLN A 27 -2.31 -10.05 -11.81
C GLN A 27 -3.27 -11.14 -12.26
N LYS A 28 -3.98 -11.79 -11.33
CA LYS A 28 -4.92 -12.88 -11.64
C LYS A 28 -6.18 -12.41 -12.35
N ASN A 29 -6.66 -11.20 -12.04
CA ASN A 29 -7.99 -10.75 -12.47
C ASN A 29 -7.96 -9.72 -13.62
N SER A 30 -6.77 -9.19 -13.98
CA SER A 30 -6.63 -8.21 -15.06
C SER A 30 -6.80 -8.80 -16.46
N VAL A 31 -6.45 -10.07 -16.68
CA VAL A 31 -6.59 -10.74 -17.98
C VAL A 31 -8.06 -10.94 -18.33
N ASP A 32 -8.83 -11.46 -17.37
CA ASP A 32 -10.26 -11.75 -17.56
C ASP A 32 -11.16 -10.55 -17.22
N LYS A 33 -10.57 -9.42 -16.84
CA LYS A 33 -11.25 -8.18 -16.40
C LYS A 33 -12.35 -8.44 -15.35
N ASN A 34 -12.03 -9.26 -14.35
CA ASN A 34 -12.96 -9.51 -13.25
C ASN A 34 -13.05 -8.28 -12.34
N LEU A 35 -13.97 -7.38 -12.68
CA LEU A 35 -14.11 -6.07 -12.05
C LEU A 35 -14.35 -6.15 -10.53
N GLY A 36 -15.10 -7.15 -10.06
CA GLY A 36 -15.39 -7.29 -8.61
C GLY A 36 -14.13 -7.58 -7.78
N GLU A 37 -13.19 -8.37 -8.29
CA GLU A 37 -11.91 -8.59 -7.62
C GLU A 37 -10.98 -7.38 -7.73
N ILE A 38 -11.09 -6.59 -8.80
CA ILE A 38 -10.35 -5.33 -8.91
C ILE A 38 -10.88 -4.28 -7.93
N GLU A 39 -12.20 -4.16 -7.77
CA GLU A 39 -12.81 -3.32 -6.75
C GLU A 39 -12.34 -3.72 -5.35
N ARG A 40 -12.26 -5.03 -5.09
CA ARG A 40 -11.69 -5.56 -3.84
C ARG A 40 -10.22 -5.18 -3.65
N ALA A 41 -9.41 -5.23 -4.70
CA ALA A 41 -8.02 -4.78 -4.68
C ALA A 41 -7.92 -3.28 -4.34
N ILE A 42 -8.79 -2.45 -4.93
CA ILE A 42 -8.87 -1.01 -4.62
C ILE A 42 -9.24 -0.80 -3.15
N SER A 43 -10.26 -1.48 -2.62
CA SER A 43 -10.62 -1.37 -1.20
C SER A 43 -9.50 -1.79 -0.25
N PHE A 44 -8.66 -2.76 -0.63
CA PHE A 44 -7.47 -3.08 0.16
C PHE A 44 -6.42 -1.96 0.09
N LEU A 45 -6.20 -1.35 -1.08
CA LEU A 45 -5.31 -0.20 -1.21
C LEU A 45 -5.79 1.01 -0.41
N GLU A 46 -7.10 1.26 -0.33
CA GLU A 46 -7.67 2.31 0.54
C GLU A 46 -7.32 2.09 2.01
N LYS A 47 -7.44 0.85 2.49
CA LYS A 47 -7.08 0.51 3.87
C LYS A 47 -5.59 0.70 4.14
N ILE A 48 -4.73 0.21 3.24
CA ILE A 48 -3.27 0.39 3.33
C ILE A 48 -2.94 1.89 3.36
N LYS A 49 -3.60 2.69 2.52
CA LYS A 49 -3.44 4.14 2.44
C LYS A 49 -3.83 4.82 3.76
N GLU A 50 -4.91 4.41 4.41
CA GLU A 50 -5.31 4.96 5.72
C GLU A 50 -4.24 4.68 6.80
N ASP A 51 -3.79 3.43 6.90
CA ASP A 51 -2.77 3.01 7.87
C ASP A 51 -1.44 3.75 7.64
N LEU A 52 -1.02 3.87 6.38
CA LEU A 52 0.17 4.62 6.00
C LEU A 52 0.03 6.12 6.21
N SER A 53 -1.16 6.70 6.01
CA SER A 53 -1.41 8.13 6.24
C SER A 53 -1.25 8.48 7.72
N TYR A 54 -1.70 7.59 8.61
CA TYR A 54 -1.46 7.74 10.04
C TYR A 54 0.04 7.69 10.36
N LEU A 55 0.74 6.67 9.84
CA LEU A 55 2.18 6.50 10.08
C LEU A 55 3.01 7.66 9.51
N ALA A 56 2.68 8.15 8.31
CA ALA A 56 3.35 9.28 7.66
C ALA A 56 3.22 10.55 8.49
N LYS A 57 2.03 10.82 9.04
CA LYS A 57 1.79 11.96 9.94
C LYS A 57 2.56 11.82 11.25
N GLU A 58 2.57 10.64 11.85
CA GLU A 58 3.24 10.40 13.14
C GLU A 58 4.76 10.53 13.02
N LYS A 59 5.35 9.94 11.98
CA LYS A 59 6.81 9.91 11.78
C LYS A 59 7.34 11.14 11.06
N ASN A 60 6.49 11.84 10.30
CA ASN A 60 6.85 12.98 9.46
C ASN A 60 8.03 12.68 8.52
N VAL A 61 7.97 11.54 7.83
CA VAL A 61 9.06 11.05 6.95
C VAL A 61 8.64 11.14 5.49
N LYS A 62 9.48 11.79 4.67
CA LYS A 62 9.22 12.03 3.24
C LYS A 62 8.98 10.75 2.45
N GLU A 63 9.69 9.68 2.77
CA GLU A 63 9.57 8.36 2.13
C GLU A 63 8.17 7.77 2.28
N LEU A 64 7.49 8.00 3.41
CA LEU A 64 6.12 7.51 3.62
C LEU A 64 5.11 8.29 2.77
N TYR A 65 5.37 9.56 2.49
CA TYR A 65 4.56 10.33 1.54
C TYR A 65 4.75 9.88 0.10
N TYR A 66 5.98 9.52 -0.30
CA TYR A 66 6.22 8.91 -1.60
C TYR A 66 5.56 7.54 -1.75
N LEU A 67 5.50 6.78 -0.65
CA LEU A 67 4.78 5.50 -0.62
C LEU A 67 3.26 5.70 -0.83
N LEU A 68 2.68 6.70 -0.16
CA LEU A 68 1.27 7.06 -0.33
C LEU A 68 0.96 7.49 -1.78
N ASP A 69 1.81 8.33 -2.38
CA ASP A 69 1.65 8.78 -3.77
C ASP A 69 1.68 7.59 -4.75
N ALA A 70 2.60 6.64 -4.56
CA ALA A 70 2.65 5.43 -5.38
C ALA A 70 1.37 4.58 -5.28
N ILE A 71 0.79 4.46 -4.08
CA ILE A 71 -0.49 3.75 -3.86
C ILE A 71 -1.64 4.50 -4.54
N GLU A 72 -1.70 5.82 -4.42
CA GLU A 72 -2.74 6.64 -5.07
C GLU A 72 -2.67 6.53 -6.60
N VAL A 73 -1.46 6.52 -7.17
CA VAL A 73 -1.28 6.30 -8.62
C VAL A 73 -1.72 4.90 -9.03
N ALA A 74 -1.41 3.87 -8.23
CA ALA A 74 -1.88 2.52 -8.49
C ALA A 74 -3.41 2.43 -8.52
N MET A 75 -4.09 3.00 -7.53
CA MET A 75 -5.55 3.06 -7.46
C MET A 75 -6.14 3.79 -8.67
N LYS A 76 -5.59 4.97 -9.02
CA LYS A 76 -6.06 5.75 -10.16
C LYS A 76 -5.98 4.98 -11.48
N ASN A 77 -4.91 4.20 -11.69
CA ASN A 77 -4.75 3.37 -12.88
C ASN A 77 -5.79 2.24 -12.93
N LEU A 78 -6.20 1.69 -11.78
CA LEU A 78 -7.25 0.67 -11.70
C LEU A 78 -8.65 1.26 -11.92
N GLU A 79 -8.93 2.44 -11.35
CA GLU A 79 -10.23 3.11 -11.43
C GLU A 79 -10.55 3.70 -12.81
N SER A 80 -9.55 4.33 -13.46
CA SER A 80 -9.80 5.12 -14.67
C SER A 80 -10.00 4.23 -15.90
N ASP A 81 -9.00 3.39 -16.19
CA ASP A 81 -8.91 2.64 -17.46
C ASP A 81 -8.67 1.14 -17.26
N LEU A 82 -8.62 0.67 -16.00
CA LEU A 82 -8.13 -0.66 -15.65
C LEU A 82 -6.75 -0.95 -16.29
N ASP A 83 -5.81 -0.03 -16.16
CA ASP A 83 -4.45 -0.15 -16.66
C ASP A 83 -3.60 -0.95 -15.66
N ALA A 84 -3.84 -2.27 -15.63
CA ALA A 84 -3.18 -3.19 -14.70
C ALA A 84 -1.64 -3.14 -14.79
N PRO A 85 -0.99 -3.05 -15.98
CA PRO A 85 0.46 -2.89 -16.05
C PRO A 85 0.99 -1.67 -15.29
N LYS A 86 0.37 -0.50 -15.45
CA LYS A 86 0.80 0.72 -14.71
C LYS A 86 0.47 0.66 -13.23
N ALA A 87 -0.65 0.04 -12.86
CA ALA A 87 -0.99 -0.19 -11.46
C ALA A 87 0.09 -1.05 -10.78
N LEU A 88 0.49 -2.16 -11.42
CA LEU A 88 1.53 -3.06 -10.91
C LEU A 88 2.91 -2.38 -10.82
N GLU A 89 3.27 -1.52 -11.79
CA GLU A 89 4.52 -0.74 -11.72
C GLU A 89 4.54 0.21 -10.51
N SER A 90 3.39 0.83 -10.24
CA SER A 90 3.23 1.75 -9.11
C SER A 90 3.27 0.99 -7.77
N LEU A 91 2.68 -0.21 -7.68
CA LEU A 91 2.79 -1.09 -6.51
C LEU A 91 4.21 -1.56 -6.25
N LYS A 92 4.96 -1.95 -7.29
CA LYS A 92 6.38 -2.30 -7.14
C LYS A 92 7.22 -1.12 -6.62
N SER A 93 6.90 0.08 -7.07
CA SER A 93 7.53 1.30 -6.55
C SER A 93 7.22 1.50 -5.06
N ALA A 94 5.95 1.29 -4.66
CA ALA A 94 5.52 1.32 -3.27
C ALA A 94 6.28 0.28 -2.41
N GLU A 95 6.37 -0.98 -2.86
CA GLU A 95 7.13 -2.03 -2.18
C GLU A 95 8.61 -1.65 -1.96
N ILE A 96 9.27 -1.12 -2.99
CA ILE A 96 10.67 -0.66 -2.90
C ILE A 96 10.81 0.46 -1.88
N LEU A 97 9.88 1.42 -1.86
CA LEU A 97 9.89 2.52 -0.90
C LEU A 97 9.71 2.02 0.53
N LEU A 98 8.79 1.08 0.75
CA LEU A 98 8.54 0.46 2.05
C LEU A 98 9.78 -0.32 2.54
N MET A 99 10.42 -1.10 1.66
CA MET A 99 11.67 -1.80 1.97
C MET A 99 12.80 -0.84 2.33
N ARG A 100 12.97 0.25 1.56
CA ARG A 100 13.98 1.29 1.84
C ARG A 100 13.75 1.96 3.19
N TYR A 101 12.49 2.28 3.51
CA TYR A 101 12.11 2.85 4.79
C TYR A 101 12.45 1.90 5.96
N ASN A 102 12.07 0.63 5.85
CA ASN A 102 12.37 -0.40 6.86
C ASN A 102 13.89 -0.58 7.07
N LEU A 103 14.68 -0.65 5.99
CA LEU A 103 16.13 -0.78 6.08
C LEU A 103 16.81 0.43 6.73
N ARG A 104 16.32 1.65 6.50
CA ARG A 104 16.84 2.86 7.16
C ARG A 104 16.49 2.87 8.65
N GLY A 105 15.27 2.50 9.02
CA GLY A 105 14.86 2.39 10.42
C GLY A 105 15.74 1.42 11.22
N ARG A 106 16.19 0.34 10.59
CA ARG A 106 17.09 -0.66 11.21
C ARG A 106 18.56 -0.23 11.30
N ARG A 107 19.01 0.78 10.54
CA ARG A 107 20.39 1.30 10.58
C ARG A 107 20.61 2.39 11.62
N SER A 108 19.54 2.93 12.22
CA SER A 108 19.60 3.97 13.25
C SER A 108 19.65 3.43 14.69
N ILE A 109 19.96 2.14 14.86
CA ILE A 109 20.13 1.43 16.14
C ILE A 109 21.57 0.93 16.19
#